data_AF-R1I1P9-F1
#
_entry.id   AF-R1I1P9-F1
#
_cell.length_a   1.000
_cell.length_b   1.000
_cell.length_c   1.000
_cell.angle_alpha   90.00
_cell.angle_beta   90.00
_cell.angle_gamma   90.00
#
_symmetry.space_group_name_H-M   'P 1'
#
loop_
_entity.id
_entity.type
_entity.pdbx_description
1 polymer ?
#
loop_
_entity_poly.entity_id
_entity_poly.type
_entity_poly.pdbx_seq_one_letter_code
_entity_poly.pdbx_strand_id
1 'polypeptide(L)'
;MIEEHRLRTLADYEVPRLGEQSVTPPDHRRGRWPSPRQLDAGEVGHLLNTLLEAYDGRRPAAQVRALVAPAVYAGLSGPRLPRPRHRTQTVHTCTPAPDVVEACARVEADGRSFALAARFTRTPTGWRCERFALLRPQQPGQPSRRAA
;
A
#
# COMPACT_ATOMS: atom_id res chain seq x y z
N MET A 1 18.56 14.03 -15.82
CA MET A 1 17.94 12.70 -16.00
C MET A 1 16.95 12.48 -14.87
N ILE A 2 15.66 12.47 -15.18
CA ILE A 2 14.57 12.52 -14.19
C ILE A 2 14.02 11.10 -14.08
N GLU A 3 14.49 10.35 -13.10
CA GLU A 3 13.99 9.00 -12.85
C GLU A 3 12.58 9.10 -12.25
N GLU A 4 11.59 8.93 -13.12
CA GLU A 4 10.18 8.81 -12.83
C GLU A 4 9.97 7.61 -11.88
N HIS A 5 10.12 7.84 -10.56
CA HIS A 5 9.71 6.86 -9.55
C HIS A 5 8.18 6.85 -9.41
N ARG A 6 7.48 6.73 -10.53
CA ARG A 6 6.20 6.05 -10.50
C ARG A 6 6.56 4.61 -10.14
N LEU A 7 6.25 4.21 -8.91
CA LEU A 7 5.84 2.84 -8.70
C LEU A 7 4.62 2.65 -9.61
N ARG A 8 4.85 2.29 -10.88
CA ARG A 8 3.87 1.66 -11.76
C ARG A 8 3.47 0.42 -10.98
N THR A 9 2.30 0.39 -10.36
CA THR A 9 1.06 0.11 -11.07
C THR A 9 -0.09 0.56 -10.19
N LEU A 10 -0.94 1.44 -10.71
CA LEU A 10 -2.40 1.53 -10.51
C LEU A 10 -2.91 2.69 -11.40
N ALA A 11 -2.73 2.55 -12.72
CA ALA A 11 -3.57 3.26 -13.69
C ALA A 11 -4.75 2.37 -14.14
N ASP A 12 -4.58 1.04 -14.14
CA ASP A 12 -5.55 0.11 -14.72
C ASP A 12 -6.05 -0.96 -13.72
N TYR A 13 -6.45 -0.54 -12.52
CA TYR A 13 -7.37 -1.37 -11.73
C TYR A 13 -8.66 -0.59 -11.54
N GLU A 14 -9.56 -0.72 -12.52
CA GLU A 14 -10.97 -0.54 -12.25
C GLU A 14 -11.36 -1.55 -11.16
N VAL A 15 -11.91 -1.05 -10.06
CA VAL A 15 -12.72 -1.85 -9.15
C VAL A 15 -13.80 -2.50 -10.01
N PRO A 16 -13.96 -3.82 -10.03
CA PRO A 16 -15.18 -4.41 -10.57
C PRO A 16 -16.33 -3.82 -9.76
N ARG A 17 -17.05 -2.85 -10.34
CA ARG A 17 -18.34 -2.44 -9.79
C ARG A 17 -19.15 -3.72 -9.75
N LEU A 18 -19.66 -4.05 -8.58
CA LEU A 18 -20.36 -5.29 -8.26
C LEU A 18 -21.61 -5.43 -9.17
N GLY A 19 -21.41 -5.84 -10.41
CA GLY A 19 -22.44 -6.35 -11.30
C GLY A 19 -22.38 -7.86 -11.17
N GLU A 20 -23.20 -8.39 -10.26
CA GLU A 20 -23.75 -9.76 -10.23
C GLU A 20 -22.91 -10.84 -10.94
N GLN A 21 -21.65 -11.00 -10.54
CA GLN A 21 -20.90 -12.22 -10.84
C GLN A 21 -20.95 -13.11 -9.61
N SER A 22 -21.94 -13.99 -9.62
CA SER A 22 -22.02 -15.15 -8.74
C SER A 22 -20.86 -16.10 -9.06
N VAL A 23 -19.65 -15.74 -8.64
CA VAL A 23 -18.54 -16.67 -8.52
C VAL A 23 -18.77 -17.42 -7.21
N THR A 24 -19.35 -18.61 -7.29
CA THR A 24 -19.36 -19.55 -6.18
C THR A 24 -17.91 -19.82 -5.77
N PRO A 25 -17.46 -19.45 -4.56
CA PRO A 25 -16.12 -19.76 -4.13
C PRO A 25 -15.99 -21.28 -3.97
N PRO A 26 -14.84 -21.89 -4.32
CA PRO A 26 -14.63 -23.31 -4.03
C PRO A 26 -14.74 -23.55 -2.53
N ASP A 27 -15.53 -24.56 -2.16
CA ASP A 27 -15.76 -24.99 -0.78
C ASP A 27 -14.45 -25.41 -0.13
N HIS A 28 -13.75 -24.45 0.48
CA HIS A 28 -12.62 -24.71 1.34
C HIS A 28 -13.14 -25.11 2.72
N ARG A 29 -13.54 -26.38 2.85
CA ARG A 29 -13.48 -27.10 4.14
C ARG A 29 -12.03 -27.10 4.63
N ARG A 30 -11.62 -26.04 5.32
CA ARG A 30 -10.40 -26.00 6.12
C ARG A 30 -10.79 -25.77 7.56
N GLY A 31 -10.15 -26.53 8.46
CA GLY A 31 -10.35 -26.47 9.90
C GLY A 31 -10.39 -25.03 10.41
N ARG A 32 -11.17 -24.82 11.47
CA ARG A 32 -11.46 -23.54 12.11
C ARG A 32 -10.17 -22.94 12.71
N TRP A 33 -9.32 -22.38 11.87
CA TRP A 33 -8.28 -21.46 12.30
C TRP A 33 -8.98 -20.19 12.79
N PRO A 34 -8.60 -19.61 13.94
CA PRO A 34 -9.17 -18.33 14.35
C PRO A 34 -8.89 -17.32 13.24
N SER A 35 -9.96 -16.73 12.72
CA SER A 35 -9.84 -15.67 11.72
C SER A 35 -8.96 -14.56 12.31
N PRO A 36 -7.98 -14.04 11.54
CA PRO A 36 -7.17 -12.92 12.03
C PRO A 36 -8.04 -11.80 12.58
N ARG A 37 -7.62 -11.20 13.69
CA ARG A 37 -8.29 -10.01 14.23
C ARG A 37 -8.35 -8.91 13.17
N GLN A 38 -9.39 -8.08 13.21
CA GLN A 38 -9.49 -6.91 12.35
C GLN A 38 -8.31 -5.97 12.64
N LEU A 39 -7.70 -5.39 11.60
CA LEU A 39 -6.70 -4.34 11.80
C LEU A 39 -7.37 -3.08 12.32
N ASP A 40 -6.93 -2.59 13.48
CA ASP A 40 -7.32 -1.28 13.96
C ASP A 40 -6.47 -0.14 13.34
N ALA A 41 -6.91 1.11 13.53
CA ALA A 41 -6.24 2.27 12.93
C ALA A 41 -4.80 2.46 13.42
N GLY A 42 -4.49 2.09 14.68
CA GLY A 42 -3.14 2.17 15.25
C GLY A 42 -2.22 1.12 14.65
N GLU A 43 -2.70 -0.11 14.50
CA GLU A 43 -1.98 -1.21 13.82
C GLU A 43 -1.69 -0.85 12.36
N VAL A 44 -2.66 -0.27 11.64
CA VAL A 44 -2.46 0.23 10.27
C VAL A 44 -1.39 1.32 10.24
N GLY A 45 -1.45 2.29 11.15
CA GLY A 45 -0.43 3.34 11.24
C GLY A 45 0.98 2.79 11.49
N HIS A 46 1.11 1.78 12.35
CA HIS A 46 2.38 1.10 12.61
C HIS A 46 2.91 0.34 11.38
N LEU A 47 2.03 -0.38 10.67
CA LEU A 47 2.38 -1.06 9.43
C LEU A 47 2.83 -0.06 8.37
N LEU A 48 2.09 1.03 8.18
CA LEU A 48 2.46 2.10 7.23
C LEU A 48 3.85 2.67 7.53
N ASN A 49 4.14 3.00 8.80
CA ASN A 49 5.46 3.49 9.21
C ASN A 49 6.56 2.46 8.94
N THR A 50 6.31 1.19 9.24
CA THR A 50 7.26 0.09 8.98
C THR A 50 7.57 -0.05 7.49
N LEU A 51 6.56 0.03 6.63
CA LEU A 51 6.73 -0.01 5.17
C LEU A 51 7.45 1.23 4.65
N LEU A 52 7.16 2.40 5.23
CA LEU A 52 7.81 3.65 4.88
C LEU A 52 9.30 3.67 5.30
N GLU A 53 9.65 3.08 6.44
CA GLU A 53 11.06 2.87 6.82
C GLU A 53 11.80 1.96 5.85
N ALA A 54 11.14 0.91 5.36
CA ALA A 54 11.71 0.03 4.35
C ALA A 54 11.88 0.78 3.02
N TYR A 55 10.89 1.59 2.64
CA TYR A 55 10.96 2.46 1.47
C TYR A 55 12.10 3.50 1.58
N ASP A 56 12.30 4.10 2.75
CA ASP A 56 13.39 5.04 3.04
C ASP A 56 14.77 4.37 3.09
N GLY A 57 14.83 3.03 3.10
CA GLY A 57 16.06 2.28 3.31
C GLY A 57 16.58 2.27 4.75
N ARG A 58 15.78 2.77 5.71
CA ARG A 58 16.08 2.76 7.15
C ARG A 58 15.79 1.42 7.81
N ARG A 59 14.97 0.59 7.16
CA ARG A 59 14.69 -0.80 7.55
C ARG A 59 15.07 -1.75 6.41
N PRO A 60 15.76 -2.88 6.69
CA PRO A 60 16.00 -3.89 5.65
C PRO A 60 14.70 -4.43 5.07
N ALA A 61 14.54 -4.39 3.74
CA ALA A 61 13.32 -4.87 3.06
C ALA A 61 12.96 -6.32 3.45
N ALA A 62 13.96 -7.18 3.68
CA ALA A 62 13.75 -8.56 4.13
C ALA A 62 12.89 -8.67 5.40
N GLN A 63 12.94 -7.69 6.31
CA GLN A 63 12.13 -7.68 7.55
C GLN A 63 10.64 -7.47 7.27
N VAL A 64 10.28 -6.83 6.16
CA VAL A 64 8.87 -6.56 5.81
C VAL A 64 8.31 -7.56 4.80
N ARG A 65 9.10 -8.55 4.37
CA ARG A 65 8.71 -9.52 3.33
C ARG A 65 7.40 -10.26 3.65
N ALA A 66 7.20 -10.64 4.91
CA ALA A 66 5.97 -11.32 5.35
C ALA A 66 4.74 -10.40 5.40
N LEU A 67 4.95 -9.07 5.44
CA LEU A 67 3.90 -8.07 5.59
C LEU A 67 3.35 -7.59 4.25
N VAL A 68 3.99 -7.93 3.13
CA VAL A 68 3.69 -7.35 1.81
C VAL A 68 3.52 -8.41 0.74
N ALA A 69 2.73 -8.10 -0.28
CA ALA A 69 2.64 -8.91 -1.48
C ALA A 69 3.96 -8.89 -2.28
N PRO A 70 4.27 -9.91 -3.09
CA PRO A 70 5.51 -9.98 -3.86
C PRO A 70 5.78 -8.74 -4.74
N ALA A 71 4.73 -8.16 -5.35
CA ALA A 71 4.86 -6.96 -6.17
C ALA A 71 5.28 -5.72 -5.34
N VAL A 72 4.71 -5.55 -4.14
CA VAL A 72 5.10 -4.49 -3.22
C VAL A 72 6.53 -4.72 -2.72
N TYR A 73 6.87 -5.97 -2.37
CA TYR A 73 8.23 -6.34 -1.95
C TYR A 73 9.27 -5.99 -3.01
N ALA A 74 9.01 -6.32 -4.28
CA ALA A 74 9.91 -6.02 -5.38
C ALA A 74 10.22 -4.52 -5.44
N GLY A 75 9.20 -3.66 -5.33
CA GLY A 75 9.37 -2.20 -5.29
C GLY A 75 10.17 -1.69 -4.09
N LEU A 76 10.00 -2.30 -2.91
CA LEU A 76 10.75 -1.96 -1.70
C LEU A 76 12.21 -2.45 -1.74
N SER A 77 12.46 -3.56 -2.43
CA SER A 77 13.78 -4.20 -2.53
C SER A 77 14.68 -3.64 -3.65
N GLY A 78 14.17 -2.73 -4.48
CA GLY A 78 14.90 -2.15 -5.60
C GLY A 78 16.13 -1.32 -5.18
N PRO A 79 16.89 -0.79 -6.16
CA PRO A 79 18.08 0.01 -5.91
C PRO A 79 17.85 1.12 -4.88
N ARG A 80 18.74 1.20 -3.89
CA ARG A 80 18.65 2.17 -2.79
C ARG A 80 19.25 3.50 -3.24
N LEU A 81 18.43 4.36 -3.79
CA LEU A 81 18.77 5.78 -3.90
C LEU A 81 18.62 6.43 -2.51
N PRO A 82 19.47 7.41 -2.16
CA PRO A 82 19.27 8.23 -0.98
C PRO A 82 17.86 8.83 -1.01
N ARG A 83 17.03 8.47 -0.03
CA ARG A 83 15.66 8.99 0.12
C ARG A 83 15.59 9.83 1.38
N PRO A 84 14.80 10.90 1.38
CA PRO A 84 14.58 11.66 2.58
C PRO A 84 13.82 10.82 3.61
N ARG A 85 13.96 11.19 4.89
CA ARG A 85 13.21 10.52 5.95
C ARG A 85 11.76 10.95 5.90
N HIS A 86 10.88 10.01 5.56
CA HIS A 86 9.46 10.27 5.55
C HIS A 86 8.84 10.09 6.94
N ARG A 87 7.89 10.97 7.29
CA ARG A 87 7.11 10.91 8.52
C ARG A 87 5.63 10.95 8.21
N THR A 88 4.90 9.94 8.67
CA THR A 88 3.44 9.91 8.61
C THR A 88 2.86 10.94 9.59
N GLN A 89 1.90 11.75 9.13
CA GLN A 89 1.25 12.80 9.91
C GLN A 89 -0.17 12.41 10.31
N THR A 90 -1.04 12.20 9.32
CA THR A 90 -2.42 11.76 9.51
C THR A 90 -2.64 10.46 8.78
N VAL A 91 -3.41 9.54 9.38
CA VAL A 91 -3.81 8.27 8.78
C VAL A 91 -5.33 8.19 8.83
N HIS A 92 -5.95 7.91 7.69
CA HIS A 92 -7.36 7.60 7.58
C HIS A 92 -7.48 6.18 7.04
N THR A 93 -8.43 5.43 7.60
CA THR A 93 -8.68 4.05 7.20
C THR A 93 -10.14 3.84 6.86
N CYS A 94 -10.41 2.88 5.99
CA CYS A 94 -11.75 2.36 5.76
C CYS A 94 -11.69 0.84 5.55
N THR A 95 -12.83 0.18 5.69
CA THR A 95 -12.97 -1.28 5.52
C THR A 95 -14.01 -1.53 4.42
N PRO A 96 -13.61 -1.54 3.13
CA PRO A 96 -14.54 -1.70 2.02
C PRO A 96 -15.10 -3.12 1.88
N ALA A 97 -14.44 -4.12 2.48
CA ALA A 97 -14.90 -5.50 2.58
C ALA A 97 -14.39 -6.12 3.90
N PRO A 98 -15.00 -7.21 4.42
CA PRO A 98 -14.61 -7.81 5.71
C PRO A 98 -13.13 -8.23 5.79
N ASP A 99 -12.53 -8.56 4.65
CA ASP A 99 -11.17 -9.02 4.48
C ASP A 99 -10.23 -7.94 3.91
N VAL A 100 -10.68 -6.68 3.83
CA VAL A 100 -9.93 -5.59 3.21
C VAL A 100 -9.92 -4.36 4.12
N VAL A 101 -8.74 -3.79 4.33
CA VAL A 101 -8.56 -2.45 4.91
C VAL A 101 -7.80 -1.59 3.93
N GLU A 102 -8.33 -0.41 3.66
CA GLU A 102 -7.63 0.62 2.88
C GLU A 102 -7.23 1.76 3.79
N ALA A 103 -6.10 2.37 3.47
CA ALA A 103 -5.55 3.48 4.23
C ALA A 103 -5.01 4.55 3.30
N CYS A 104 -5.24 5.81 3.66
CA CYS A 104 -4.53 6.93 3.10
C CYS A 104 -3.87 7.73 4.22
N ALA A 105 -2.73 8.34 3.90
CA ALA A 105 -2.00 9.14 4.86
C ALA A 105 -1.32 10.36 4.24
N ARG A 106 -1.22 11.43 5.01
CA ARG A 106 -0.30 12.52 4.69
C ARG A 106 1.07 12.16 5.21
N VAL A 107 2.07 12.29 4.34
CA VAL A 107 3.47 12.02 4.66
C VAL A 107 4.29 13.26 4.40
N GLU A 108 5.24 13.57 5.27
CA GLU A 108 6.16 14.69 5.10
C GLU A 108 7.61 14.23 5.01
N ALA A 109 8.37 14.87 4.13
CA ALA A 109 9.80 14.69 3.97
C ALA A 109 10.42 15.97 3.40
N ASP A 110 11.51 16.45 3.99
CA ASP A 110 12.26 17.65 3.56
C ASP A 110 11.37 18.87 3.28
N GLY A 111 10.42 19.15 4.18
CA GLY A 111 9.47 20.27 4.06
C GLY A 111 8.41 20.11 2.97
N ARG A 112 8.32 18.93 2.32
CA ARG A 112 7.31 18.61 1.30
C ARG A 112 6.28 17.64 1.84
N SER A 113 5.03 17.80 1.39
CA SER A 113 3.94 16.89 1.69
C SER A 113 3.68 15.93 0.52
N PHE A 114 3.43 14.67 0.84
CA PHE A 114 3.16 13.55 -0.05
C PHE A 114 1.87 12.88 0.40
N ALA A 115 1.14 12.29 -0.55
CA ALA A 115 0.02 11.42 -0.22
C ALA A 115 0.49 9.97 -0.26
N LEU A 116 0.13 9.18 0.74
CA LEU A 116 0.37 7.75 0.79
C LEU A 116 -0.96 7.03 0.67
N ALA A 117 -1.01 5.98 -0.14
CA ALA A 117 -2.15 5.08 -0.24
C ALA A 117 -1.69 3.63 -0.04
N ALA A 118 -2.45 2.85 0.72
CA ALA A 118 -2.19 1.44 0.94
C ALA A 118 -3.48 0.62 1.01
N ARG A 119 -3.36 -0.65 0.63
CA ARG A 119 -4.42 -1.65 0.76
C ARG A 119 -3.87 -2.88 1.44
N PHE A 120 -4.58 -3.37 2.44
CA PHE A 120 -4.30 -4.58 3.18
C PHE A 120 -5.41 -5.59 2.95
N THR A 121 -5.04 -6.83 2.65
CA THR A 121 -5.97 -7.94 2.53
C THR A 121 -5.67 -8.99 3.58
N ARG A 122 -6.72 -9.57 4.15
CA ARG A 122 -6.62 -10.65 5.13
C ARG A 122 -6.18 -11.93 4.43
N THR A 123 -5.22 -12.61 5.02
CA THR A 123 -4.71 -13.92 4.63
C THR A 123 -4.87 -14.89 5.81
N PRO A 124 -4.76 -16.21 5.61
CA PRO A 124 -4.80 -17.17 6.72
C PRO A 124 -3.76 -16.90 7.82
N THR A 125 -2.64 -16.27 7.47
CA THR A 125 -1.51 -16.00 8.38
C THR A 125 -1.51 -14.58 8.97
N GLY A 126 -2.51 -13.76 8.66
CA GLY A 126 -2.58 -12.36 9.08
C GLY A 126 -2.87 -11.42 7.93
N TRP A 127 -2.57 -10.13 8.09
CA TRP A 127 -2.82 -9.12 7.06
C TRP A 127 -1.61 -8.90 6.18
N ARG A 128 -1.84 -8.72 4.88
CA ARG A 128 -0.79 -8.48 3.89
C ARG A 128 -1.08 -7.20 3.11
N CYS A 129 -0.10 -6.34 2.99
CA CYS A 129 -0.16 -5.14 2.17
C CYS A 129 -0.07 -5.51 0.68
N GLU A 130 -1.18 -5.40 -0.03
CA GLU A 130 -1.30 -5.70 -1.46
C GLU A 130 -0.93 -4.50 -2.34
N ARG A 131 -1.08 -3.28 -1.82
CA ARG A 131 -0.75 -2.04 -2.52
C ARG A 131 -0.11 -1.05 -1.55
N PHE A 132 0.93 -0.37 -2.00
CA PHE A 132 1.62 0.69 -1.27
C PHE A 132 2.17 1.70 -2.27
N ALA A 133 1.72 2.94 -2.19
CA ALA A 133 2.12 3.99 -3.11
C ALA A 133 2.35 5.30 -2.36
N LEU A 134 3.52 5.90 -2.58
CA LEU A 134 3.83 7.26 -2.16
C LEU A 134 3.71 8.18 -3.39
N LEU A 135 2.66 8.97 -3.40
CA LEU A 135 2.30 9.89 -4.46
C LEU A 135 2.97 11.23 -4.22
N ARG A 136 3.78 11.66 -5.18
CA ARG A 136 4.35 13.01 -5.17
C ARG A 136 3.26 14.03 -5.55
N PRO A 137 3.22 15.19 -4.89
CA PRO A 137 2.39 16.29 -5.36
C PRO A 137 2.81 16.62 -6.80
N GLN A 138 1.83 16.79 -7.69
CA GLN A 138 2.11 17.28 -9.04
C GLN A 138 2.68 18.70 -8.91
N GLN A 139 3.79 18.99 -9.60
CA GLN A 139 4.26 20.37 -9.67
C GLN A 139 3.17 21.20 -10.38
N PRO A 140 2.71 22.31 -9.80
CA PRO A 140 1.82 23.23 -10.49
C PRO A 140 2.54 23.72 -11.75
N GLY A 141 2.02 23.39 -12.94
CA GLY A 141 2.55 23.86 -14.22
C GLY A 141 2.94 22.80 -15.26
N GLN A 142 2.87 21.50 -14.95
CA GLN A 142 3.08 20.46 -15.97
C GLN A 142 1.72 20.06 -16.59
N PRO A 143 1.41 20.44 -17.84
CA PRO A 143 0.15 20.03 -18.47
C PRO A 143 0.09 18.51 -18.53
N SER A 144 -1.00 17.94 -18.01
CA SER A 144 -1.28 16.51 -18.14
C SER A 144 -1.37 16.19 -19.63
N ARG A 145 -0.38 15.48 -20.16
CA ARG A 145 -0.45 14.92 -21.51
C ARG A 145 -1.51 13.82 -21.47
N ARG A 146 -2.78 14.20 -21.62
CA ARG A 146 -3.86 13.30 -22.00
C ARG A 146 -3.46 12.74 -23.36
N ALA A 147 -3.22 11.44 -23.42
CA ALA A 147 -3.19 10.72 -24.68
C ALA A 147 -4.59 10.86 -25.30
N ALA A 148 -4.63 11.42 -26.50
CA ALA A 148 -5.81 11.42 -27.37
C ALA A 148 -5.95 10.06 -28.04
#